data_AF-A0A2D2AV71-F1
#
_entry.id   AF-A0A2D2AV71-F1
#
_cell.length_a   1.000
_cell.length_b   1.000
_cell.length_c   1.000
_cell.angle_alpha   90.00
_cell.angle_beta   90.00
_cell.angle_gamma   90.00
#
_symmetry.space_group_name_H-M   'P 1'
#
loop_
_entity.id
_entity.type
_entity.pdbx_description
1 polymer ?
#
loop_
_entity_poly.entity_id
_entity_poly.type
_entity_poly.pdbx_seq_one_letter_code
_entity_poly.pdbx_strand_id
1 'polypeptide(L)'
;MAGAIETLGELRVLVLDRDGPILATERDGTDLIGDAMGEDARWLAIPVERLSEDFLKLSTGLAGTILQKAVNYRINVAIVGDVSAKTAASKPLNDFVGESNRGRHVWFVRDLDELRARLD
;
A
#
# COMPACT_ATOMS: atom_id res chain seq x y z
N MET A 1 -3.38 16.23 3.12
CA MET A 1 -3.94 15.17 2.28
C MET A 1 -3.55 15.42 0.83
N ALA A 2 -2.76 14.52 0.24
CA ALA A 2 -2.35 14.52 -1.18
C ALA A 2 -2.86 13.20 -1.79
N GLY A 3 -4.13 13.19 -2.16
CA GLY A 3 -4.85 12.03 -2.66
C GLY A 3 -6.34 12.32 -2.83
N ALA A 4 -7.04 11.42 -3.50
CA ALA A 4 -8.47 11.51 -3.80
C ALA A 4 -9.18 10.18 -3.55
N ILE A 5 -10.49 10.25 -3.30
CA ILE A 5 -11.31 9.05 -3.22
C ILE A 5 -11.80 8.65 -4.59
N GLU A 6 -11.52 7.39 -4.95
CA GLU A 6 -12.03 6.75 -6.15
C GLU A 6 -12.93 5.57 -5.81
N THR A 7 -13.87 5.28 -6.70
CA THR A 7 -14.71 4.08 -6.63
C THR A 7 -14.20 3.07 -7.64
N LEU A 8 -13.63 1.97 -7.15
CA LEU A 8 -13.16 0.83 -7.94
C LEU A 8 -14.09 -0.35 -7.63
N GLY A 9 -14.91 -0.75 -8.59
CA GLY A 9 -16.03 -1.68 -8.35
C GLY A 9 -17.06 -1.07 -7.38
N GLU A 10 -17.41 -1.81 -6.33
CA GLU A 10 -18.29 -1.33 -5.23
C GLU A 10 -17.51 -0.72 -4.05
N LEU A 11 -16.17 -0.62 -4.18
CA LEU A 11 -15.29 -0.27 -3.07
C LEU A 11 -14.75 1.15 -3.20
N ARG A 12 -14.75 1.86 -2.05
CA ARG A 12 -14.10 3.16 -1.89
C ARG A 12 -12.61 2.96 -1.64
N VAL A 13 -11.79 3.62 -2.45
CA VAL A 13 -10.33 3.55 -2.40
C VAL A 13 -9.78 4.96 -2.24
N LEU A 14 -8.97 5.18 -1.20
CA LEU A 14 -8.17 6.39 -1.07
C LEU A 14 -6.91 6.21 -1.93
N VAL A 15 -6.87 6.92 -3.06
CA VAL A 15 -5.74 6.92 -3.99
C VAL A 15 -4.83 8.08 -3.66
N LEU A 16 -3.59 7.78 -3.27
CA LEU A 16 -2.61 8.79 -2.91
C LEU A 16 -1.89 9.33 -4.15
N ASP A 17 -1.63 10.64 -4.17
CA ASP A 17 -0.85 11.26 -5.24
C ASP A 17 0.59 10.76 -5.22
N ARG A 18 1.17 10.53 -6.40
CA ARG A 18 2.56 10.07 -6.56
C ARG A 18 3.57 11.01 -5.88
N ASP A 19 3.37 12.32 -6.01
CA ASP A 19 4.28 13.35 -5.52
C ASP A 19 4.00 13.75 -4.05
N GLY A 20 3.23 12.93 -3.33
CA GLY A 20 2.93 13.13 -1.92
C GLY A 20 4.09 12.81 -0.97
N PRO A 21 3.93 13.07 0.34
CA PRO A 21 4.97 12.80 1.34
C PRO A 21 5.39 11.32 1.39
N ILE A 22 6.69 11.08 1.56
CA ILE A 22 7.26 9.73 1.71
C ILE A 22 6.80 9.09 3.03
N LEU A 23 6.44 7.81 2.97
CA LEU A 23 6.16 6.93 4.08
C LEU A 23 7.48 6.41 4.68
N ALA A 24 8.01 7.16 5.66
CA ALA A 24 9.31 6.89 6.27
C ALA A 24 9.20 6.39 7.72
N THR A 25 8.05 6.58 8.36
CA THR A 25 7.84 6.24 9.77
C THR A 25 6.51 5.51 10.00
N GLU A 26 6.41 4.85 11.15
CA GLU A 26 5.15 4.24 11.62
C GLU A 26 4.01 5.26 11.76
N ARG A 27 4.36 6.50 12.14
CA ARG A 27 3.39 7.59 12.28
C ARG A 27 2.79 7.96 10.93
N ASP A 28 3.62 8.11 9.90
CA ASP A 28 3.13 8.41 8.54
C ASP A 28 2.11 7.37 8.07
N GLY A 29 2.37 6.09 8.37
CA GLY A 29 1.44 5.00 8.02
C GLY A 29 0.15 5.04 8.83
N THR A 30 0.25 5.35 10.12
CA THR A 30 -0.93 5.47 10.99
C THR A 30 -1.80 6.67 10.59
N ASP A 31 -1.19 7.79 10.23
CA ASP A 31 -1.88 8.99 9.77
C ASP A 31 -2.65 8.70 8.46
N LEU A 32 -2.03 8.01 7.49
CA LEU A 32 -2.71 7.60 6.24
C LEU A 32 -3.86 6.60 6.46
N ILE A 33 -3.73 5.69 7.44
CA ILE A 33 -4.83 4.81 7.84
C ILE A 33 -5.99 5.65 8.41
N GLY A 34 -5.68 6.66 9.23
CA GLY A 34 -6.67 7.59 9.76
C GLY A 34 -7.38 8.39 8.67
N ASP A 35 -6.63 8.87 7.68
CA ASP A 35 -7.18 9.56 6.50
C ASP A 35 -8.15 8.65 5.72
N ALA A 36 -7.77 7.40 5.46
CA ALA A 36 -8.63 6.43 4.78
C ALA A 36 -9.93 6.17 5.55
N MET A 37 -9.84 6.01 6.88
CA MET A 37 -11.01 5.82 7.74
C MET A 37 -11.92 7.05 7.76
N GLY A 38 -11.36 8.26 7.81
CA GLY A 38 -12.12 9.52 7.78
C GLY A 38 -12.94 9.68 6.50
N GLU A 39 -12.44 9.12 5.40
CA GLU A 39 -13.10 9.14 4.08
C GLU A 39 -13.97 7.91 3.79
N ASP A 40 -14.17 7.02 4.78
CA ASP A 40 -14.87 5.73 4.63
C ASP A 40 -14.30 4.86 3.48
N ALA A 41 -12.98 4.94 3.26
CA ALA A 41 -12.28 4.11 2.29
C ALA A 41 -11.98 2.74 2.89
N ARG A 42 -12.20 1.67 2.12
CA ARG A 42 -11.81 0.30 2.52
C ARG A 42 -10.41 -0.07 2.06
N TRP A 43 -9.91 0.63 1.05
CA TRP A 43 -8.59 0.44 0.47
C TRP A 43 -7.80 1.73 0.49
N LEU A 44 -6.50 1.60 0.73
CA LEU A 44 -5.51 2.65 0.57
C LEU A 44 -4.57 2.26 -0.58
N ALA A 45 -4.60 3.02 -1.67
CA ALA A 45 -3.69 2.84 -2.80
C ALA A 45 -2.49 3.79 -2.65
N ILE A 46 -1.32 3.21 -2.39
CA ILE A 46 -0.06 3.92 -2.12
C ILE A 46 0.87 3.73 -3.33
N PRO A 47 1.23 4.80 -4.05
CA PRO A 47 2.24 4.74 -5.09
C PRO A 47 3.59 4.26 -4.55
N VAL A 48 4.30 3.42 -5.30
CA VAL A 48 5.64 2.93 -4.92
C VAL A 48 6.65 4.06 -4.68
N GLU A 49 6.45 5.22 -5.31
CA GLU A 49 7.27 6.42 -5.14
C GLU A 49 7.15 7.02 -3.75
N ARG A 50 6.04 6.75 -3.03
CA ARG A 50 5.87 7.17 -1.64
C ARG A 50 6.56 6.24 -0.65
N LEU A 51 7.10 5.10 -1.06
CA LEU A 51 7.74 4.16 -0.14
C LEU A 51 9.20 4.55 0.11
N SER A 52 9.56 4.73 1.39
CA SER A 52 10.96 4.90 1.77
C SER A 52 11.78 3.64 1.47
N GLU A 53 13.10 3.80 1.38
CA GLU A 53 14.02 2.66 1.29
C GLU A 53 13.87 1.71 2.49
N ASP A 54 13.64 2.26 3.68
CA ASP A 54 13.44 1.48 4.90
C ASP A 54 12.16 0.63 4.84
N PHE A 55 11.10 1.11 4.20
CA PHE A 55 9.89 0.32 3.97
C PHE A 55 10.21 -0.92 3.13
N LEU A 56 11.02 -0.75 2.08
CA LEU A 56 11.39 -1.81 1.15
C LEU A 56 12.46 -2.75 1.72
N LYS A 57 13.22 -2.29 2.72
CA LYS A 57 14.21 -3.07 3.45
C LYS A 57 13.54 -3.77 4.64
N LEU A 58 12.95 -4.94 4.40
CA LEU A 58 12.14 -5.65 5.41
C LEU A 58 12.82 -5.90 6.77
N SER A 59 14.14 -5.95 6.84
CA SER A 59 14.88 -6.07 8.11
C SER A 59 14.68 -4.88 9.07
N THR A 60 14.20 -3.73 8.57
CA THR A 60 13.85 -2.56 9.41
C THR A 60 12.57 -2.79 10.21
N GLY A 61 11.71 -3.72 9.77
CA GLY A 61 10.39 -3.96 10.33
C GLY A 61 9.34 -2.91 9.96
N LEU A 62 9.69 -1.83 9.25
CA LEU A 62 8.79 -0.71 8.99
C LEU A 62 7.53 -1.12 8.22
N ALA A 63 7.70 -1.84 7.10
CA ALA A 63 6.57 -2.32 6.30
C ALA A 63 5.64 -3.24 7.09
N GLY A 64 6.20 -4.18 7.86
CA GLY A 64 5.43 -5.08 8.70
C GLY A 64 4.57 -4.34 9.72
N THR A 65 5.16 -3.39 10.44
CA THR A 65 4.45 -2.58 11.45
C THR A 65 3.31 -1.78 10.84
N ILE A 66 3.54 -1.09 9.71
CA ILE A 66 2.51 -0.27 9.06
C ILE A 66 1.38 -1.15 8.51
N LEU A 67 1.71 -2.21 7.78
CA LEU A 67 0.71 -3.08 7.16
C LEU A 67 -0.08 -3.88 8.21
N GLN A 68 0.55 -4.31 9.30
CA GLN A 68 -0.16 -4.96 10.39
C GLN A 68 -1.18 -4.03 11.04
N LYS A 69 -0.87 -2.73 11.21
CA LYS A 69 -1.86 -1.76 11.68
C LYS A 69 -3.01 -1.63 10.69
N ALA A 70 -2.73 -1.50 9.39
CA ALA A 70 -3.79 -1.40 8.38
C ALA A 70 -4.78 -2.58 8.50
N VAL A 71 -4.26 -3.81 8.64
CA VAL A 71 -5.07 -5.01 8.90
C VAL A 71 -5.88 -4.89 10.19
N ASN A 72 -5.28 -4.45 11.30
CA ASN A 72 -5.97 -4.28 12.58
C ASN A 72 -7.13 -3.27 12.48
N TYR A 73 -6.94 -2.19 11.71
CA TYR A 73 -7.95 -1.17 11.43
C TYR A 73 -8.90 -1.55 10.29
N ARG A 74 -8.76 -2.77 9.71
CA ARG A 74 -9.57 -3.28 8.60
C ARG A 74 -9.49 -2.45 7.32
N ILE A 75 -8.35 -1.77 7.12
CA ILE A 75 -8.00 -1.09 5.89
C ILE A 75 -7.10 -2.01 5.08
N ASN A 76 -7.51 -2.32 3.86
CA ASN A 76 -6.68 -3.04 2.91
C ASN A 76 -5.72 -2.07 2.22
N VAL A 77 -4.56 -2.54 1.79
CA VAL A 77 -3.51 -1.72 1.18
C VAL A 77 -3.17 -2.26 -0.20
N ALA A 78 -3.16 -1.37 -1.19
CA ALA A 78 -2.59 -1.64 -2.50
C ALA A 78 -1.33 -0.78 -2.68
N ILE A 79 -0.19 -1.42 -2.88
CA ILE A 79 1.03 -0.75 -3.33
C ILE A 79 0.99 -0.72 -4.87
N VAL A 80 0.94 0.48 -5.44
CA VAL A 80 0.70 0.71 -6.86
C VAL A 80 1.97 1.17 -7.56
N GLY A 81 2.42 0.39 -8.54
CA GLY A 81 3.58 0.68 -9.37
C GLY A 81 4.57 -0.48 -9.47
N ASP A 82 5.60 -0.29 -10.29
CA ASP A 82 6.57 -1.34 -10.58
C ASP A 82 7.61 -1.49 -9.45
N VAL A 83 7.63 -2.67 -8.82
CA VAL A 83 8.63 -3.07 -7.82
C VAL A 83 9.62 -4.13 -8.34
N SER A 84 9.54 -4.51 -9.62
CA SER A 84 10.27 -5.64 -10.21
C SER A 84 11.79 -5.54 -10.03
N ALA A 85 12.36 -4.35 -10.24
CA ALA A 85 13.79 -4.12 -10.04
C ALA A 85 14.21 -4.31 -8.57
N LYS A 86 13.37 -3.85 -7.63
CA LYS A 86 13.62 -3.96 -6.18
C LYS A 86 13.48 -5.41 -5.71
N THR A 87 12.49 -6.15 -6.20
CA THR A 87 12.29 -7.57 -5.87
C THR A 87 13.37 -8.45 -6.48
N ALA A 88 13.81 -8.15 -7.72
CA ALA A 88 14.92 -8.87 -8.35
C ALA A 88 16.24 -8.73 -7.55
N ALA A 89 16.45 -7.57 -6.93
CA ALA A 89 17.62 -7.30 -6.11
C ALA A 89 17.53 -7.84 -4.66
N SER A 90 16.36 -8.30 -4.20
CA SER A 90 16.12 -8.68 -2.80
C SER A 90 15.17 -9.87 -2.68
N LYS A 91 15.73 -11.05 -2.37
CA LYS A 91 14.94 -12.26 -2.12
C LYS A 91 13.89 -12.07 -1.01
N PRO A 92 14.19 -11.48 0.17
CA PRO A 92 13.18 -11.25 1.20
C PRO A 92 12.02 -10.38 0.70
N LEU A 93 12.31 -9.32 -0.06
CA LEU A 93 11.27 -8.46 -0.63
C LEU A 93 10.43 -9.21 -1.67
N ASN A 94 11.06 -9.99 -2.54
CA ASN A 94 10.36 -10.82 -3.51
C ASN A 94 9.42 -11.84 -2.85
N ASP A 95 9.90 -12.56 -1.84
CA ASP A 95 9.10 -13.55 -1.10
C ASP A 95 7.90 -12.87 -0.42
N PHE A 96 8.13 -11.70 0.20
CA PHE A 96 7.10 -10.89 0.83
C PHE A 96 6.03 -10.36 -0.14
N VAL A 97 6.44 -9.84 -1.30
CA VAL A 97 5.50 -9.40 -2.35
C VAL A 97 4.66 -10.58 -2.84
N GLY A 98 5.29 -11.73 -3.06
CA GLY A 98 4.61 -12.95 -3.48
C GLY A 98 3.61 -13.46 -2.44
N GLU A 99 3.94 -13.40 -1.15
CA GLU A 99 3.02 -13.77 -0.07
C GLU A 99 1.87 -12.79 0.07
N SER A 100 2.16 -11.48 0.05
CA SER A 100 1.14 -10.42 0.12
C SER A 100 0.11 -10.60 -1.00
N ASN A 101 0.56 -10.78 -2.23
CA ASN A 101 -0.31 -10.98 -3.41
C ASN A 101 -1.17 -12.25 -3.38
N ARG A 102 -0.87 -13.24 -2.51
CA ARG A 102 -1.74 -14.40 -2.27
C ARG A 102 -2.75 -14.15 -1.14
N GLY A 103 -2.51 -13.15 -0.31
CA GLY A 103 -3.41 -12.73 0.77
C GLY A 103 -4.56 -11.86 0.26
N ARG A 104 -5.36 -11.35 1.21
CA ARG A 104 -6.55 -10.51 0.94
C ARG A 104 -6.39 -9.04 1.34
N HIS A 105 -5.36 -8.72 2.12
CA HIS A 105 -5.26 -7.41 2.79
C HIS A 105 -4.20 -6.49 2.19
N VAL A 106 -3.18 -7.05 1.54
CA VAL A 106 -2.07 -6.27 0.98
C VAL A 106 -1.78 -6.78 -0.41
N TRP A 107 -1.88 -5.93 -1.42
CA TRP A 107 -1.56 -6.27 -2.80
C TRP A 107 -0.50 -5.35 -3.38
N PHE A 108 0.32 -5.91 -4.25
CA PHE A 108 1.24 -5.17 -5.12
C PHE A 108 0.73 -5.32 -6.55
N VAL A 109 0.41 -4.20 -7.18
CA VAL A 109 -0.22 -4.12 -8.50
C VAL A 109 0.54 -3.11 -9.35
N ARG A 110 0.55 -3.30 -10.68
CA ARG A 110 1.33 -2.43 -11.59
C ARG A 110 0.72 -1.04 -11.72
N ASP A 111 -0.60 -0.95 -11.65
CA ASP A 111 -1.40 0.26 -11.85
C ASP A 111 -2.78 0.14 -11.19
N LEU A 112 -3.57 1.21 -11.25
CA LEU A 112 -4.93 1.24 -10.69
C LEU A 112 -5.92 0.38 -11.49
N ASP A 113 -5.66 0.12 -12.77
CA ASP A 113 -6.51 -0.74 -13.60
C ASP A 113 -6.40 -2.21 -13.14
N GLU A 114 -5.18 -2.67 -12.84
CA GLU A 114 -4.97 -3.98 -12.23
C GLU A 114 -5.59 -4.07 -10.84
N LEU A 115 -5.55 -2.99 -10.04
CA LEU A 115 -6.26 -2.94 -8.77
C LEU A 115 -7.77 -3.11 -8.98
N ARG A 116 -8.37 -2.32 -9.89
CA ARG A 116 -9.80 -2.41 -10.21
C ARG A 116 -10.18 -3.83 -10.63
N ALA A 117 -9.44 -4.44 -11.56
CA ALA A 117 -9.72 -5.79 -12.03
C ALA A 117 -9.62 -6.87 -10.94
N ARG A 118 -8.89 -6.62 -9.85
CA ARG A 118 -8.83 -7.52 -8.67
C ARG A 118 -9.95 -7.29 -7.66
N LEU A 119 -10.59 -6.12 -7.69
CA LEU A 119 -11.68 -5.74 -6.79
C LEU A 119 -13.06 -6.05 -7.38
N ASP A 120 -13.15 -6.19 -8.71
CA ASP A 120 -14.32 -6.69 -9.44
C ASP A 120 -14.55 -8.20 -9.21
#